data_AF-H0EL60-F1
#
_entry.id   AF-H0EL60-F1
#
_cell.length_a   1.000
_cell.length_b   1.000
_cell.length_c   1.000
_cell.angle_alpha   90.00
_cell.angle_beta   90.00
_cell.angle_gamma   90.00
#
_symmetry.space_group_name_H-M   'P 1'
#
loop_
_entity.id
_entity.type
_entity.pdbx_description
1 polymer ?
#
loop_
_entity_poly.entity_id
_entity_poly.type
_entity_poly.pdbx_seq_one_letter_code
_entity_poly.pdbx_strand_id
1 'polypeptide(L)'
;MLRPAITSAGGEENMSVRTKFMIETINDLKNNKMRTGQAASAVNSEHTIRMKKTLGTLNTRSIKASEPLRMGLKDIKDSDKKGKWWLVGASWAGNSTNDKTPGDSHISNTAQVEDSGTSDLLVLAREQRMNTDVRRAIFITIMSATDFQDAYLKLLKLKLKKVQEYEIPKVLIRCSGAEKSYNPYYTLIAKKTCGDRRLKTAFQFCLWDLFKKLGEGDEDVDDVDEDEEIDMRHIVNLAKMFGNLIAENCLNLTALKNLNLAYLQPKTKTFIEVLLVTVLLQSQKSAKGNDEQAVISLISKVKDTPSLITGLQYFLRKVVGKTDIAGGKEQKLTVKWACKVAREALEAMAAMDTVKF
;
A
#
# COMPACT_ATOMS: atom_id res chain seq x y z
N MET A 1 -23.19 -69.16 4.65
CA MET A 1 -23.15 -69.53 3.22
C MET A 1 -21.78 -70.01 2.74
N LEU A 2 -20.65 -69.45 3.20
CA LEU A 2 -19.31 -69.94 2.78
C LEU A 2 -18.82 -71.21 3.49
N ARG A 3 -19.18 -71.44 4.76
CA ARG A 3 -18.71 -72.60 5.54
C ARG A 3 -19.03 -73.99 4.93
N PRO A 4 -20.26 -74.25 4.43
CA PRO A 4 -20.58 -75.54 3.79
C PRO A 4 -19.78 -75.80 2.51
N ALA A 5 -19.51 -74.75 1.72
CA ALA A 5 -18.71 -74.86 0.49
C ALA A 5 -17.22 -75.11 0.77
N ILE A 6 -16.71 -74.59 1.89
CA ILE A 6 -15.33 -74.83 2.36
C ILE A 6 -15.18 -76.28 2.87
N THR A 7 -16.22 -76.83 3.51
CA THR A 7 -16.20 -78.24 3.95
C THR A 7 -16.29 -79.21 2.77
N SER A 8 -17.09 -78.90 1.74
CA SER A 8 -17.15 -79.72 0.52
C SER A 8 -15.88 -79.67 -0.32
N ALA A 9 -15.06 -78.62 -0.20
CA ALA A 9 -13.80 -78.45 -0.91
C ALA A 9 -12.58 -79.09 -0.20
N GLY A 10 -12.82 -79.94 0.82
CA GLY A 10 -11.75 -80.68 1.51
C GLY A 10 -11.17 -79.96 2.74
N GLY A 11 -11.89 -78.98 3.31
CA GLY A 11 -11.50 -78.28 4.53
C GLY A 11 -10.49 -77.15 4.31
N GLU A 12 -10.30 -76.30 5.34
CA GLU A 12 -9.43 -75.11 5.25
C GLU A 12 -7.94 -75.44 5.04
N GLU A 13 -7.52 -76.69 5.27
CA GLU A 13 -6.12 -77.11 5.13
C GLU A 13 -5.69 -77.35 3.67
N ASN A 14 -6.63 -77.69 2.77
CA ASN A 14 -6.34 -77.93 1.35
C ASN A 14 -6.48 -76.68 0.48
N MET A 15 -6.71 -75.50 1.07
CA MET A 15 -6.90 -74.25 0.33
C MET A 15 -5.60 -73.45 0.23
N SER A 16 -5.34 -72.90 -0.96
CA SER A 16 -4.21 -71.97 -1.17
C SER A 16 -4.29 -70.79 -0.20
N VAL A 17 -3.12 -70.38 0.32
CA VAL A 17 -2.96 -69.25 1.25
C VAL A 17 -3.64 -67.98 0.73
N ARG A 18 -3.57 -67.73 -0.59
CA ARG A 18 -4.24 -66.59 -1.23
C ARG A 18 -5.76 -66.67 -1.14
N THR A 19 -6.32 -67.85 -1.36
CA THR A 19 -7.77 -68.08 -1.30
C THR A 19 -8.27 -67.97 0.14
N LYS A 20 -7.50 -68.48 1.11
CA LYS A 20 -7.79 -68.34 2.53
C LYS A 20 -7.83 -66.86 2.96
N PHE A 21 -6.82 -66.08 2.55
CA PHE A 21 -6.77 -64.64 2.80
C PHE A 21 -7.96 -63.89 2.18
N MET A 22 -8.34 -64.22 0.94
CA MET A 22 -9.50 -63.60 0.30
C MET A 22 -10.82 -63.92 1.03
N ILE A 23 -10.99 -65.16 1.51
CA ILE A 23 -12.17 -65.57 2.28
C ILE A 23 -12.21 -64.85 3.64
N GLU A 24 -11.08 -64.74 4.33
CA GLU A 24 -10.97 -63.99 5.59
C GLU A 24 -11.31 -62.50 5.38
N THR A 25 -10.77 -61.87 4.33
CA THR A 25 -11.06 -60.47 4.00
C THR A 25 -12.53 -60.23 3.70
N ILE A 26 -13.18 -61.15 2.96
CA ILE A 26 -14.63 -61.07 2.68
C ILE A 26 -15.44 -61.23 3.97
N ASN A 27 -15.01 -62.09 4.88
CA ASN A 27 -15.69 -62.28 6.16
C ASN A 27 -15.51 -61.07 7.10
N ASP A 28 -14.35 -60.41 7.07
CA ASP A 28 -14.08 -59.18 7.83
C ASP A 28 -14.86 -57.97 7.29
N LEU A 29 -15.03 -57.89 5.96
CA LEU A 29 -15.93 -56.92 5.32
C LEU A 29 -17.40 -57.19 5.71
N LYS A 30 -17.83 -58.46 5.67
CA LYS A 30 -19.19 -58.84 6.05
C LYS A 30 -19.49 -58.54 7.52
N ASN A 31 -18.53 -58.77 8.41
CA ASN A 31 -18.68 -58.53 9.85
C ASN A 31 -18.33 -57.07 10.24
N ASN A 32 -18.16 -56.18 9.25
CA ASN A 32 -17.92 -54.76 9.41
C ASN A 32 -16.74 -54.42 10.34
N LYS A 33 -15.74 -55.32 10.43
CA LYS A 33 -14.56 -55.16 11.28
C LYS A 33 -13.50 -54.26 10.66
N MET A 34 -13.58 -54.02 9.35
CA MET A 34 -12.79 -52.97 8.71
C MET A 34 -13.42 -51.61 9.04
N ARG A 35 -12.83 -50.89 10.00
CA ARG A 35 -13.17 -49.51 10.38
C ARG A 35 -12.78 -48.51 9.28
N THR A 36 -13.19 -48.77 8.04
CA THR A 36 -12.85 -48.00 6.84
C THR A 36 -13.93 -46.96 6.50
N GLY A 37 -15.09 -46.98 7.17
CA GLY A 37 -16.18 -46.03 6.93
C GLY A 37 -15.81 -44.56 7.25
N GLN A 38 -15.06 -44.32 8.33
CA GLN A 38 -14.69 -42.95 8.72
C GLN A 38 -13.52 -42.39 7.89
N ALA A 39 -12.54 -43.22 7.52
CA ALA A 39 -11.43 -42.80 6.67
C ALA A 39 -11.87 -42.60 5.20
N ALA A 40 -12.70 -43.48 4.66
CA ALA A 40 -13.24 -43.33 3.31
C ALA A 40 -14.17 -42.11 3.19
N SER A 41 -14.96 -41.80 4.24
CA SER A 41 -15.81 -40.61 4.24
C SER A 41 -15.00 -39.30 4.32
N ALA A 42 -13.88 -39.29 5.04
CA ALA A 42 -12.97 -38.14 5.08
C ALA A 42 -12.30 -37.91 3.71
N VAL A 43 -11.77 -38.97 3.10
CA VAL A 43 -11.15 -38.91 1.76
C VAL A 43 -12.17 -38.47 0.70
N ASN A 44 -13.37 -39.06 0.69
CA ASN A 44 -14.43 -38.66 -0.25
C ASN A 44 -14.89 -37.21 -0.05
N SER A 45 -14.96 -36.74 1.20
CA SER A 45 -15.29 -35.35 1.50
C SER A 45 -14.20 -34.39 1.00
N GLU A 46 -12.93 -34.75 1.15
CA GLU A 46 -11.80 -33.95 0.69
C GLU A 46 -11.75 -33.89 -0.85
N HIS A 47 -11.97 -35.02 -1.54
CA HIS A 47 -12.08 -35.06 -3.00
C HIS A 47 -13.25 -34.21 -3.50
N THR A 48 -14.40 -34.24 -2.82
CA THR A 48 -15.57 -33.44 -3.19
C THR A 48 -15.30 -31.94 -2.99
N ILE A 49 -14.61 -31.55 -1.91
CA ILE A 49 -14.25 -30.16 -1.64
C ILE A 49 -13.23 -29.65 -2.68
N ARG A 50 -12.20 -30.45 -3.01
CA ARG A 50 -11.24 -30.12 -4.06
C ARG A 50 -11.92 -29.97 -5.42
N MET A 51 -12.84 -30.88 -5.76
CA MET A 51 -13.59 -30.81 -7.01
C MET A 51 -14.47 -29.56 -7.10
N LYS A 52 -15.22 -29.23 -6.03
CA LYS A 52 -16.02 -27.99 -5.96
C LYS A 52 -15.14 -26.74 -6.07
N LYS A 53 -13.96 -26.74 -5.44
CA LYS A 53 -12.99 -25.64 -5.54
C LYS A 53 -12.48 -25.47 -6.98
N THR A 54 -12.12 -26.57 -7.64
CA THR A 54 -11.65 -26.55 -9.04
C THR A 54 -12.76 -26.10 -9.99
N LEU A 55 -13.98 -26.62 -9.86
CA LEU A 55 -15.13 -26.21 -10.69
C LEU A 55 -15.53 -24.74 -10.43
N GLY A 56 -15.51 -24.28 -9.18
CA GLY A 56 -15.73 -22.86 -8.85
C GLY A 56 -14.66 -21.93 -9.45
N THR A 57 -13.41 -22.40 -9.55
CA THR A 57 -12.35 -21.66 -10.25
C THR A 57 -12.46 -21.71 -11.77
N LEU A 58 -13.22 -22.64 -12.37
CA LEU A 58 -13.42 -22.69 -13.82
C LEU A 58 -14.42 -21.63 -14.32
N ASN A 59 -15.36 -21.20 -13.47
CA ASN A 59 -16.29 -20.11 -13.81
C ASN A 59 -15.62 -18.71 -13.71
N THR A 60 -14.48 -18.62 -13.02
CA THR A 60 -13.72 -17.37 -12.81
C THR A 60 -12.37 -17.36 -13.54
N ARG A 61 -11.87 -18.51 -13.98
CA ARG A 61 -10.77 -18.61 -14.94
C ARG A 61 -11.35 -18.44 -16.35
N SER A 62 -11.07 -17.30 -16.96
CA SER A 62 -10.98 -17.25 -18.43
C SER A 62 -10.07 -18.41 -18.87
N ILE A 63 -10.63 -19.39 -19.57
CA ILE A 63 -9.85 -20.47 -20.16
C ILE A 63 -8.94 -19.78 -21.17
N LYS A 64 -7.63 -19.76 -20.89
CA LYS A 64 -6.56 -19.27 -21.78
C LYS A 64 -6.42 -20.11 -23.08
N ALA A 65 -7.47 -20.79 -23.53
CA ALA A 65 -7.51 -21.47 -24.83
C ALA A 65 -7.52 -20.46 -26.00
N SER A 66 -7.71 -19.18 -25.70
CA SER A 66 -7.60 -18.06 -26.65
C SER A 66 -6.34 -17.20 -26.44
N GLU A 67 -5.29 -17.71 -25.78
CA GLU A 67 -3.98 -17.07 -25.97
C GLU A 67 -3.56 -17.29 -27.43
N PRO A 68 -3.37 -16.23 -28.24
CA PRO A 68 -2.92 -16.39 -29.62
C PRO A 68 -1.62 -17.19 -29.63
N LEU A 69 -1.51 -18.18 -30.52
CA LEU A 69 -0.25 -18.88 -30.73
C LEU A 69 0.84 -17.81 -30.93
N ARG A 70 1.95 -17.91 -30.19
CA ARG A 70 3.04 -16.90 -30.19
C ARG A 70 3.81 -16.81 -31.52
N MET A 71 3.28 -17.37 -32.60
CA MET A 71 3.83 -17.32 -33.95
C MET A 71 3.10 -16.28 -34.79
N GLY A 72 3.88 -15.51 -35.53
CA GLY A 72 3.33 -14.57 -36.50
C GLY A 72 3.01 -15.24 -37.83
N LEU A 73 2.29 -14.53 -38.69
CA LEU A 73 2.05 -14.94 -40.08
C LEU A 73 3.35 -15.20 -40.86
N LYS A 74 4.44 -14.51 -40.50
CA LYS A 74 5.77 -14.71 -41.09
C LYS A 74 6.33 -16.10 -40.79
N ASP A 75 6.13 -16.60 -39.58
CA ASP A 75 6.60 -17.92 -39.17
C ASP A 75 5.83 -19.05 -39.86
N ILE A 76 4.55 -18.81 -40.17
CA ILE A 76 3.73 -19.73 -40.98
C ILE A 76 4.23 -19.77 -42.43
N LYS A 77 4.53 -18.61 -43.03
CA LYS A 77 5.04 -18.50 -44.39
C LYS A 77 6.44 -19.10 -44.56
N ASP A 78 7.30 -18.99 -43.57
CA ASP A 78 8.67 -19.52 -43.60
C ASP A 78 8.80 -20.95 -43.03
N SER A 79 7.68 -21.65 -42.82
CA SER A 79 7.67 -22.98 -42.20
C SER A 79 8.47 -24.06 -42.98
N ASP A 80 8.60 -23.90 -44.30
CA ASP A 80 9.44 -24.79 -45.13
C ASP A 80 10.94 -24.53 -44.98
N LYS A 81 11.34 -23.33 -44.52
CA LYS A 81 12.75 -22.94 -44.33
C LYS A 81 13.21 -23.11 -42.89
N LYS A 82 12.34 -22.77 -41.92
CA LYS A 82 12.65 -22.76 -40.47
C LYS A 82 12.15 -24.01 -39.73
N GLY A 83 11.45 -24.90 -40.42
CA GLY A 83 10.88 -26.11 -39.84
C GLY A 83 9.48 -25.89 -39.27
N LYS A 84 8.73 -26.99 -39.21
CA LYS A 84 7.32 -27.00 -38.79
C LYS A 84 7.26 -27.21 -37.28
N TRP A 85 6.89 -26.15 -36.55
CA TRP A 85 6.85 -26.14 -35.07
C TRP A 85 5.84 -27.13 -34.46
N TRP A 86 4.85 -27.57 -35.25
CA TRP A 86 3.81 -28.52 -34.82
C TRP A 86 4.23 -29.99 -34.97
N LEU A 87 5.42 -30.26 -35.51
CA LEU A 87 5.98 -31.61 -35.56
C LEU A 87 6.76 -31.90 -34.29
N VAL A 88 6.42 -33.02 -33.64
CA VAL A 88 7.07 -33.49 -32.41
C VAL A 88 8.54 -33.80 -32.72
N GLY A 89 9.47 -33.08 -32.09
CA GLY A 89 10.92 -33.22 -32.30
C GLY A 89 11.58 -32.10 -33.11
N ALA A 90 10.83 -31.15 -33.67
CA ALA A 90 11.40 -29.96 -34.29
C ALA A 90 11.88 -28.96 -33.22
N SER A 91 13.14 -28.49 -33.32
CA SER A 91 13.71 -27.46 -32.44
C SER A 91 13.14 -26.08 -32.78
N TRP A 92 12.06 -25.69 -32.10
CA TRP A 92 11.61 -24.30 -32.12
C TRP A 92 12.56 -23.45 -31.27
N ALA A 93 13.57 -22.85 -31.91
CA ALA A 93 14.37 -21.79 -31.31
C ALA A 93 13.54 -20.51 -31.30
N GLY A 94 12.70 -20.36 -30.27
CA GLY A 94 11.95 -19.13 -30.04
C GLY A 94 12.89 -17.93 -30.10
N ASN A 95 12.60 -17.01 -31.03
CA ASN A 95 13.28 -15.76 -31.38
C ASN A 95 14.44 -15.33 -30.44
N SER A 96 15.63 -15.91 -30.60
CA SER A 96 16.87 -15.47 -29.95
C SER A 96 17.53 -14.34 -30.73
N THR A 97 16.83 -13.23 -30.97
CA THR A 97 17.46 -12.00 -31.47
C THR A 97 16.66 -10.78 -31.02
N ASN A 98 17.36 -9.88 -30.34
CA ASN A 98 16.97 -8.51 -30.00
C ASN A 98 16.27 -7.82 -31.17
N ASP A 99 14.96 -7.67 -31.10
CA ASP A 99 14.27 -6.64 -31.87
C ASP A 99 13.24 -5.94 -30.97
N LYS A 100 13.53 -4.67 -30.70
CA LYS A 100 12.66 -3.76 -29.95
C LYS A 100 11.49 -3.39 -30.85
N THR A 101 10.29 -3.90 -30.58
CA THR A 101 9.02 -3.23 -30.92
C THR A 101 7.93 -3.57 -29.90
N PRO A 102 6.93 -2.67 -29.72
CA PRO A 102 6.21 -2.50 -28.46
C PRO A 102 4.88 -3.26 -28.41
N GLY A 103 4.50 -3.65 -27.20
CA GLY A 103 3.11 -3.82 -26.77
C GLY A 103 2.42 -5.15 -27.10
N ASP A 104 2.21 -5.98 -26.07
CA ASP A 104 0.83 -6.34 -25.73
C ASP A 104 0.72 -6.65 -24.22
N SER A 105 0.35 -5.62 -23.46
CA SER A 105 -0.15 -5.75 -22.09
C SER A 105 -1.63 -5.46 -22.16
N HIS A 106 -2.45 -6.49 -22.04
CA HIS A 106 -3.90 -6.39 -21.88
C HIS A 106 -4.25 -5.56 -20.62
N ILE A 107 -4.41 -4.25 -20.81
CA ILE A 107 -5.29 -3.41 -20.02
C ILE A 107 -6.45 -3.06 -20.95
N SER A 108 -7.55 -3.79 -20.80
CA SER A 108 -8.79 -3.44 -21.45
C SER A 108 -9.42 -2.23 -20.76
N ASN A 109 -9.76 -1.26 -21.61
CA ASN A 109 -10.68 -0.14 -21.42
C ASN A 109 -10.26 1.01 -20.51
N THR A 110 -9.53 1.96 -21.10
CA THR A 110 -9.78 3.40 -20.90
C THR A 110 -9.55 4.13 -22.23
N ALA A 111 -10.43 5.08 -22.52
CA ALA A 111 -10.52 5.85 -23.75
C ALA A 111 -9.17 6.32 -24.29
N GLN A 112 -8.99 6.14 -25.60
CA GLN A 112 -7.89 6.71 -26.38
C GLN A 112 -7.91 8.24 -26.26
N VAL A 113 -6.94 8.79 -25.54
CA VAL A 113 -6.50 10.17 -25.68
C VAL A 113 -4.96 10.17 -25.62
N GLU A 114 -4.36 10.48 -26.76
CA GLU A 114 -2.98 10.97 -26.98
C GLU A 114 -1.78 10.05 -26.64
N ASP A 115 -1.25 9.39 -27.68
CA ASP A 115 -0.15 8.39 -27.65
C ASP A 115 1.27 9.00 -27.65
N SER A 116 1.43 10.33 -27.58
CA SER A 116 2.76 10.97 -27.46
C SER A 116 3.11 11.35 -26.02
N GLY A 117 2.16 11.89 -25.25
CA GLY A 117 2.40 12.34 -23.87
C GLY A 117 2.54 11.21 -22.84
N THR A 118 1.95 10.05 -23.10
CA THR A 118 1.98 8.91 -22.16
C THR A 118 3.35 8.22 -22.12
N SER A 119 4.08 8.21 -23.24
CA SER A 119 5.45 7.68 -23.32
C SER A 119 6.43 8.50 -22.48
N ASP A 120 6.33 9.82 -22.53
CA ASP A 120 7.18 10.72 -21.71
C ASP A 120 6.88 10.57 -20.22
N LEU A 121 5.61 10.39 -19.84
CA LEU A 121 5.24 10.11 -18.45
C LEU A 121 5.76 8.77 -17.94
N LEU A 122 5.91 7.76 -18.81
CA LEU A 122 6.51 6.48 -18.43
C LEU A 122 8.02 6.57 -18.18
N VAL A 123 8.71 7.47 -18.88
CA VAL A 123 10.12 7.79 -18.62
C VAL A 123 10.23 8.52 -17.28
N LEU A 124 9.43 9.57 -17.08
CA LEU A 124 9.40 10.33 -15.83
C LEU A 124 9.04 9.45 -14.62
N ALA A 125 8.13 8.49 -14.78
CA ALA A 125 7.79 7.54 -13.74
C ALA A 125 9.00 6.68 -13.33
N ARG A 126 9.83 6.25 -14.30
CA ARG A 126 11.07 5.51 -14.01
C ARG A 126 12.10 6.39 -13.30
N GLU A 127 12.27 7.63 -13.73
CA GLU A 127 13.14 8.61 -13.06
C GLU A 127 12.72 8.85 -11.60
N GLN A 128 11.41 8.86 -11.33
CA GLN A 128 10.86 8.99 -9.98
C GLN A 128 10.84 7.67 -9.19
N ARG A 129 11.53 6.62 -9.66
CA ARG A 129 11.63 5.28 -9.05
C ARG A 129 10.28 4.57 -8.88
N MET A 130 9.33 4.77 -9.80
CA MET A 130 8.07 4.02 -9.87
C MET A 130 8.31 2.62 -10.47
N ASN A 131 8.96 1.76 -9.69
CA ASN A 131 9.46 0.47 -10.17
C ASN A 131 8.37 -0.58 -10.39
N THR A 132 7.19 -0.42 -9.77
CA THR A 132 6.06 -1.36 -9.90
C THR A 132 4.99 -0.84 -10.84
N ASP A 133 4.25 -1.74 -11.51
CA ASP A 133 3.13 -1.37 -12.38
C ASP A 133 2.06 -0.56 -11.66
N VAL A 134 1.79 -0.90 -10.39
CA VAL A 134 0.84 -0.18 -9.54
C VAL A 134 1.31 1.26 -9.30
N ARG A 135 2.59 1.46 -8.95
CA ARG A 135 3.16 2.80 -8.76
C ARG A 135 3.13 3.61 -10.05
N ARG A 136 3.47 3.01 -11.19
CA ARG A 136 3.39 3.66 -12.50
C ARG A 136 1.96 4.06 -12.85
N ALA A 137 0.98 3.17 -12.66
CA ALA A 137 -0.42 3.46 -12.95
C ALA A 137 -0.95 4.61 -12.09
N ILE A 138 -0.64 4.61 -10.79
CA ILE A 138 -1.00 5.72 -9.87
C ILE A 138 -0.33 7.01 -10.31
N PHE A 139 0.97 6.98 -10.61
CA PHE A 139 1.74 8.15 -11.05
C PHE A 139 1.18 8.77 -12.33
N ILE A 140 0.99 7.97 -13.38
CA ILE A 140 0.41 8.42 -14.66
C ILE A 140 -0.98 8.98 -14.43
N THR A 141 -1.79 8.33 -13.59
CA THR A 141 -3.14 8.81 -13.27
C THR A 141 -3.13 10.19 -12.61
N ILE A 142 -2.19 10.43 -11.70
CA ILE A 142 -2.05 11.73 -11.01
C ILE A 142 -1.49 12.79 -11.96
N MET A 143 -0.52 12.46 -12.80
CA MET A 143 0.12 13.42 -13.72
C MET A 143 -0.72 13.76 -14.95
N SER A 144 -1.60 12.85 -15.39
CA SER A 144 -2.49 13.03 -16.55
C SER A 144 -3.87 13.60 -16.18
N ALA A 145 -4.14 13.85 -14.90
CA ALA A 145 -5.39 14.43 -14.46
C ALA A 145 -5.38 15.95 -14.64
N THR A 146 -6.55 16.52 -14.99
CA THR A 146 -6.69 17.97 -15.15
C THR A 146 -6.77 18.68 -13.79
N ASP A 147 -7.50 18.07 -12.85
CA ASP A 147 -7.82 18.62 -11.53
C ASP A 147 -7.73 17.56 -10.44
N PHE A 148 -7.64 17.99 -9.18
CA PHE A 148 -7.54 17.07 -8.03
C PHE A 148 -8.75 16.12 -7.93
N GLN A 149 -9.94 16.59 -8.34
CA GLN A 149 -11.16 15.80 -8.30
C GLN A 149 -11.17 14.74 -9.41
N ASP A 150 -10.69 15.10 -10.61
CA ASP A 150 -10.51 14.15 -11.72
C ASP A 150 -9.47 13.08 -11.35
N ALA A 151 -8.33 13.50 -10.77
CA ALA A 151 -7.30 12.60 -10.29
C ALA A 151 -7.85 11.59 -9.26
N TYR A 152 -8.62 12.06 -8.28
CA TYR A 152 -9.24 11.20 -7.28
C TYR A 152 -10.23 10.21 -7.90
N LEU A 153 -11.08 10.66 -8.84
CA LEU A 153 -12.02 9.78 -9.54
C LEU A 153 -11.31 8.74 -10.42
N LYS A 154 -10.25 9.13 -11.11
CA LYS A 154 -9.43 8.21 -11.91
C LYS A 154 -8.70 7.20 -11.02
N LEU A 155 -8.18 7.61 -9.86
CA LEU A 155 -7.59 6.69 -8.87
C LEU A 155 -8.59 5.64 -8.39
N LEU A 156 -9.85 6.03 -8.13
CA LEU A 156 -10.91 5.08 -7.78
C LEU A 156 -11.24 4.12 -8.92
N LYS A 157 -11.18 4.58 -10.18
CA LYS A 157 -11.41 3.74 -11.37
C LYS A 157 -10.33 2.68 -11.60
N LEU A 158 -9.13 2.84 -11.05
CA LEU A 158 -8.06 1.83 -11.13
C LEU A 158 -8.40 0.51 -10.43
N LYS A 159 -9.43 0.47 -9.55
CA LYS A 159 -9.90 -0.73 -8.83
C LYS A 159 -8.75 -1.53 -8.21
N LEU A 160 -7.83 -0.84 -7.55
CA LEU A 160 -6.68 -1.44 -6.89
C LEU A 160 -7.14 -2.38 -5.78
N LYS A 161 -6.35 -3.44 -5.52
CA LYS A 161 -6.57 -4.29 -4.35
C LYS A 161 -6.27 -3.49 -3.08
N LYS A 162 -6.91 -3.83 -1.95
CA LYS A 162 -6.70 -3.17 -0.65
C LYS A 162 -5.23 -3.01 -0.25
N VAL A 163 -4.38 -3.99 -0.58
CA VAL A 163 -2.93 -3.93 -0.30
C VAL A 163 -2.20 -2.95 -1.22
N GLN A 164 -2.64 -2.85 -2.48
CA GLN A 164 -2.06 -1.95 -3.49
C GLN A 164 -2.44 -0.48 -3.24
N GLU A 165 -3.60 -0.23 -2.63
CA GLU A 165 -4.03 1.13 -2.26
C GLU A 165 -3.03 1.83 -1.30
N TYR A 166 -2.26 1.07 -0.52
CA TYR A 166 -1.20 1.62 0.33
C TYR A 166 -0.02 2.23 -0.44
N GLU A 167 0.06 2.00 -1.76
CA GLU A 167 1.03 2.69 -2.61
C GLU A 167 0.57 4.11 -2.97
N ILE A 168 -0.72 4.45 -2.86
CA ILE A 168 -1.24 5.79 -3.18
C ILE A 168 -0.58 6.88 -2.30
N PRO A 169 -0.56 6.77 -0.94
CA PRO A 169 0.11 7.76 -0.10
C PRO A 169 1.61 7.89 -0.41
N LYS A 170 2.29 6.76 -0.66
CA LYS A 170 3.73 6.74 -0.98
C LYS A 170 4.03 7.50 -2.26
N VAL A 171 3.25 7.26 -3.33
CA VAL A 171 3.41 7.97 -4.61
C VAL A 171 3.10 9.46 -4.45
N LEU A 172 2.03 9.83 -3.74
CA LEU A 172 1.68 11.24 -3.51
C LEU A 172 2.77 12.01 -2.77
N ILE A 173 3.33 11.43 -1.71
CA ILE A 173 4.43 12.03 -0.93
C ILE A 173 5.66 12.16 -1.82
N ARG A 174 6.01 11.10 -2.55
CA ARG A 174 7.15 11.11 -3.48
C ARG A 174 7.04 12.23 -4.51
N CYS A 175 5.89 12.34 -5.18
CA CYS A 175 5.63 13.40 -6.16
C CYS A 175 5.67 14.78 -5.50
N SER A 176 4.99 14.97 -4.37
CA SER A 176 4.96 16.27 -3.68
C SER A 176 6.34 16.74 -3.23
N GLY A 177 7.22 15.82 -2.84
CA GLY A 177 8.60 16.15 -2.44
C GLY A 177 9.53 16.45 -3.62
N ALA A 178 9.28 15.84 -4.78
CA ALA A 178 10.09 16.04 -5.99
C ALA A 178 9.82 17.37 -6.71
N GLU A 179 8.68 18.01 -6.45
CA GLU A 179 8.32 19.28 -7.09
C GLU A 179 9.29 20.43 -6.81
N LYS A 180 9.40 21.37 -7.76
CA LYS A 180 10.22 22.58 -7.60
C LYS A 180 9.73 23.48 -6.46
N SER A 181 8.43 23.53 -6.25
CA SER A 181 7.78 24.30 -5.20
C SER A 181 6.54 23.56 -4.70
N TYR A 182 6.08 23.90 -3.49
CA TYR A 182 4.91 23.26 -2.91
C TYR A 182 3.67 23.47 -3.80
N ASN A 183 3.13 22.37 -4.32
CA ASN A 183 1.92 22.35 -5.12
C ASN A 183 0.73 21.83 -4.28
N PRO A 184 -0.30 22.67 -4.01
CA PRO A 184 -1.49 22.27 -3.25
C PRO A 184 -2.29 21.10 -3.86
N TYR A 185 -2.13 20.83 -5.16
CA TYR A 185 -2.81 19.76 -5.88
C TYR A 185 -2.69 18.40 -5.17
N TYR A 186 -1.47 17.99 -4.79
CA TYR A 186 -1.22 16.70 -4.13
C TYR A 186 -1.86 16.62 -2.74
N THR A 187 -1.86 17.73 -2.00
CA THR A 187 -2.49 17.84 -0.68
C THR A 187 -4.02 17.69 -0.78
N LEU A 188 -4.64 18.25 -1.81
CA LEU A 188 -6.10 18.13 -2.03
C LEU A 188 -6.50 16.69 -2.37
N ILE A 189 -5.69 15.99 -3.17
CA ILE A 189 -5.90 14.55 -3.42
C ILE A 189 -5.72 13.77 -2.12
N ALA A 190 -4.64 14.03 -1.38
CA ALA A 190 -4.37 13.39 -0.10
C ALA A 190 -5.55 13.59 0.88
N LYS A 191 -6.09 14.80 0.98
CA LYS A 191 -7.29 15.12 1.77
C LYS A 191 -8.49 14.24 1.41
N LYS A 192 -8.78 14.07 0.11
CA LYS A 192 -9.88 13.20 -0.34
C LYS A 192 -9.60 11.72 -0.02
N THR A 193 -8.38 11.25 -0.21
CA THR A 193 -7.99 9.86 0.09
C THR A 193 -7.99 9.54 1.58
N CYS A 194 -7.70 10.52 2.44
CA CYS A 194 -7.75 10.40 3.90
C CYS A 194 -9.17 10.18 4.47
N GLY A 195 -10.21 10.25 3.64
CA GLY A 195 -11.56 9.82 4.01
C GLY A 195 -11.62 8.33 4.40
N ASP A 196 -10.74 7.48 3.84
CA ASP A 196 -10.56 6.11 4.31
C ASP A 196 -9.54 6.08 5.47
N ARG A 197 -9.99 5.57 6.63
CA ARG A 197 -9.14 5.41 7.83
C ARG A 197 -7.87 4.62 7.55
N ARG A 198 -7.89 3.63 6.65
CA ARG A 198 -6.71 2.82 6.31
C ARG A 198 -5.64 3.67 5.62
N LEU A 199 -6.05 4.51 4.67
CA LEU A 199 -5.15 5.40 3.93
C LEU A 199 -4.63 6.52 4.82
N LYS A 200 -5.48 7.05 5.73
CA LYS A 200 -5.05 7.97 6.78
C LYS A 200 -3.91 7.40 7.62
N THR A 201 -4.05 6.15 8.10
CA THR A 201 -2.98 5.48 8.86
C THR A 201 -1.72 5.28 7.99
N ALA A 202 -1.89 5.01 6.70
CA ALA A 202 -0.76 4.87 5.79
C ALA A 202 0.02 6.18 5.58
N PHE A 203 -0.65 7.33 5.46
CA PHE A 203 0.03 8.63 5.46
C PHE A 203 0.83 8.87 6.74
N GLN A 204 0.29 8.44 7.89
CA GLN A 204 0.99 8.53 9.17
C GLN A 204 2.24 7.65 9.21
N PHE A 205 2.17 6.41 8.69
CA PHE A 205 3.35 5.55 8.57
C PHE A 205 4.40 6.15 7.63
N CYS A 206 3.99 6.68 6.48
CA CYS A 206 4.94 7.34 5.57
C CYS A 206 5.60 8.58 6.20
N LEU A 207 4.91 9.31 7.08
CA LEU A 207 5.51 10.40 7.85
C LEU A 207 6.56 9.90 8.84
N TRP A 208 6.30 8.78 9.51
CA TRP A 208 7.28 8.16 10.41
C TRP A 208 8.47 7.59 9.67
N ASP A 209 8.26 6.97 8.51
CA ASP A 209 9.34 6.53 7.64
C ASP A 209 10.19 7.70 7.16
N LEU A 210 9.58 8.87 6.91
CA LEU A 210 10.33 10.09 6.62
C LEU A 210 11.20 10.53 7.81
N PHE A 211 10.70 10.49 9.05
CA PHE A 211 11.51 10.84 10.22
C PHE A 211 12.70 9.92 10.40
N LYS A 212 12.52 8.62 10.18
CA LYS A 212 13.63 7.65 10.18
C LYS A 212 14.69 8.01 9.13
N LYS A 213 14.27 8.34 7.90
CA LYS A 213 15.17 8.82 6.84
C LYS A 213 15.89 10.13 7.15
N LEU A 214 15.35 10.94 8.06
CA LEU A 214 15.99 12.17 8.53
C LEU A 214 16.92 11.97 9.74
N GLY A 215 17.10 10.72 10.20
CA GLY A 215 17.99 10.38 11.31
C GLY A 215 17.34 10.41 12.70
N GLU A 216 16.02 10.24 12.78
CA GLU A 216 15.26 10.20 14.05
C GLU A 216 14.83 8.78 14.46
N GLY A 217 15.34 7.76 13.77
CA GLY A 217 15.14 6.34 14.12
C GLY A 217 16.20 5.84 15.09
N ASP A 218 15.92 4.72 15.76
CA ASP A 218 16.93 4.01 16.54
C ASP A 218 18.03 3.48 15.61
N GLU A 219 19.30 3.57 16.03
CA GLU A 219 20.49 3.22 15.23
C GLU A 219 20.52 1.73 14.80
N ASP A 220 19.67 0.88 15.38
CA ASP A 220 19.67 -0.59 15.20
C ASP A 220 18.74 -1.10 14.07
N VAL A 221 18.23 -0.24 13.19
CA VAL A 221 17.30 -0.64 12.10
C VAL A 221 17.92 -0.33 10.73
N ASP A 222 18.79 -1.23 10.26
CA ASP A 222 19.53 -1.22 8.99
C ASP A 222 18.68 -1.34 7.70
N ASP A 223 17.38 -1.01 7.74
CA ASP A 223 16.44 -1.22 6.62
C ASP A 223 16.05 0.08 5.88
N VAL A 224 16.76 1.18 6.10
CA VAL A 224 16.48 2.42 5.39
C VAL A 224 17.36 2.49 4.15
N ASP A 225 16.77 2.26 2.96
CA ASP A 225 17.41 2.51 1.66
C ASP A 225 18.11 3.89 1.69
N GLU A 226 19.43 3.90 1.91
CA GLU A 226 20.29 5.07 2.15
C GLU A 226 20.50 5.93 0.88
N ASP A 227 19.95 5.50 -0.25
CA ASP A 227 20.33 5.97 -1.58
C ASP A 227 19.69 7.29 -2.02
N GLU A 228 19.04 8.03 -1.12
CA GLU A 228 18.34 9.25 -1.51
C GLU A 228 18.48 10.38 -0.50
N GLU A 229 19.43 11.27 -0.80
CA GLU A 229 19.61 12.49 -0.04
C GLU A 229 18.36 13.36 -0.12
N ILE A 230 17.74 13.61 1.03
CA ILE A 230 16.57 14.46 1.13
C ILE A 230 17.02 15.92 1.16
N ASP A 231 16.81 16.62 0.04
CA ASP A 231 17.06 18.05 -0.10
C ASP A 231 16.14 18.91 0.79
N MET A 232 16.60 20.12 1.15
CA MET A 232 15.80 21.10 1.89
C MET A 232 14.48 21.46 1.18
N ARG A 233 14.47 21.51 -0.16
CA ARG A 233 13.25 21.73 -0.95
C ARG A 233 12.21 20.63 -0.69
N HIS A 234 12.65 19.37 -0.70
CA HIS A 234 11.81 18.21 -0.46
C HIS A 234 11.18 18.30 0.94
N ILE A 235 12.00 18.64 1.94
CA ILE A 235 11.57 18.83 3.34
C ILE A 235 10.48 19.91 3.43
N VAL A 236 10.70 21.08 2.83
CA VAL A 236 9.75 22.21 2.90
C VAL A 236 8.43 21.86 2.23
N ASN A 237 8.46 21.19 1.06
CA ASN A 237 7.25 20.80 0.35
C ASN A 237 6.44 19.79 1.16
N LEU A 238 7.08 18.75 1.70
CA LEU A 238 6.41 17.75 2.53
C LEU A 238 5.90 18.33 3.84
N ALA A 239 6.67 19.20 4.51
CA ALA A 239 6.23 19.87 5.73
C ALA A 239 4.95 20.70 5.49
N LYS A 240 4.86 21.40 4.36
CA LYS A 240 3.65 22.14 3.95
C LYS A 240 2.49 21.19 3.64
N MET A 241 2.73 20.08 2.95
CA MET A 241 1.69 19.07 2.66
C MET A 241 1.12 18.50 3.96
N PHE A 242 1.97 17.96 4.84
CA PHE A 242 1.54 17.38 6.12
C PHE A 242 0.93 18.43 7.06
N GLY A 243 1.45 19.66 7.07
CA GLY A 243 0.86 20.75 7.85
C GLY A 243 -0.57 21.07 7.43
N ASN A 244 -0.84 21.13 6.12
CA ASN A 244 -2.21 21.32 5.63
C ASN A 244 -3.11 20.11 5.95
N LEU A 245 -2.60 18.87 5.85
CA LEU A 245 -3.37 17.68 6.23
C LEU A 245 -3.74 17.66 7.72
N ILE A 246 -2.87 18.17 8.60
CA ILE A 246 -3.15 18.29 10.03
C ILE A 246 -4.18 19.39 10.30
N ALA A 247 -4.02 20.56 9.68
CA ALA A 247 -4.95 21.69 9.83
C ALA A 247 -6.38 21.33 9.38
N GLU A 248 -6.52 20.53 8.33
CA GLU A 248 -7.79 20.05 7.80
C GLU A 248 -8.32 18.79 8.51
N ASN A 249 -7.75 18.43 9.67
CA ASN A 249 -8.13 17.27 10.50
C ASN A 249 -8.00 15.89 9.80
N CYS A 250 -7.29 15.81 8.67
CA CYS A 250 -6.97 14.54 8.02
C CYS A 250 -5.97 13.75 8.84
N LEU A 251 -4.95 14.42 9.39
CA LEU A 251 -4.01 13.88 10.37
C LEU A 251 -4.11 14.65 11.69
N ASN A 252 -3.54 14.10 12.77
CA ASN A 252 -3.52 14.74 14.08
C ASN A 252 -2.07 15.05 14.49
N LEU A 253 -1.88 16.07 15.33
CA LEU A 253 -0.56 16.41 15.88
C LEU A 253 0.07 15.26 16.68
N THR A 254 -0.73 14.31 17.17
CA THR A 254 -0.27 13.05 17.77
C THR A 254 0.61 12.20 16.85
N ALA A 255 0.62 12.47 15.53
CA ALA A 255 1.57 11.85 14.62
C ALA A 255 3.03 12.23 14.92
N LEU A 256 3.29 13.29 15.68
CA LEU A 256 4.63 13.72 16.08
C LEU A 256 5.12 13.05 17.37
N LYS A 257 4.33 12.15 17.98
CA LYS A 257 4.64 11.54 19.29
C LYS A 257 5.94 10.73 19.34
N ASN A 258 6.43 10.29 18.19
CA ASN A 258 7.65 9.48 18.06
C ASN A 258 8.92 10.35 18.11
N LEU A 259 8.80 11.68 18.08
CA LEU A 259 9.93 12.59 18.07
C LEU A 259 10.25 13.13 19.46
N ASN A 260 11.54 13.24 19.77
CA ASN A 260 12.00 14.02 20.90
C ASN A 260 12.19 15.48 20.48
N LEU A 261 11.15 16.31 20.65
CA LEU A 261 11.17 17.71 20.22
C LEU A 261 12.24 18.60 20.89
N ALA A 262 12.91 18.12 21.96
CA ALA A 262 14.03 18.81 22.57
C ALA A 262 15.35 18.59 21.81
N TYR A 263 15.52 17.41 21.19
CA TYR A 263 16.74 16.98 20.51
C TYR A 263 16.36 16.43 19.13
N LEU A 264 16.31 17.32 18.14
CA LEU A 264 15.98 16.97 16.75
C LEU A 264 17.20 17.19 15.86
N GLN A 265 17.33 16.36 14.83
CA GLN A 265 18.27 16.58 13.73
C GLN A 265 17.95 17.90 13.01
N PRO A 266 18.94 18.59 12.42
CA PRO A 266 18.72 19.89 11.79
C PRO A 266 17.62 19.88 10.71
N LYS A 267 17.60 18.84 9.86
CA LYS A 267 16.60 18.66 8.81
C LYS A 267 15.20 18.43 9.38
N THR A 268 15.07 17.59 10.41
CA THR A 268 13.79 17.35 11.12
C THR A 268 13.30 18.60 11.83
N LYS A 269 14.19 19.36 12.48
CA LYS A 269 13.85 20.63 13.11
C LYS A 269 13.22 21.59 12.11
N THR A 270 13.82 21.76 10.93
CA THR A 270 13.25 22.59 9.86
C THR A 270 11.91 22.04 9.36
N PHE A 271 11.79 20.71 9.21
CA PHE A 271 10.51 20.08 8.84
C PHE A 271 9.39 20.44 9.81
N ILE A 272 9.62 20.25 11.12
CA ILE A 272 8.62 20.50 12.16
C ILE A 272 8.32 22.00 12.28
N GLU A 273 9.31 22.87 12.13
CA GLU A 273 9.11 24.32 12.11
C GLU A 273 8.18 24.75 10.97
N VAL A 274 8.45 24.31 9.73
CA VAL A 274 7.62 24.64 8.57
C VAL A 274 6.22 24.02 8.70
N LEU A 275 6.12 22.79 9.22
CA LEU A 275 4.86 22.10 9.45
C LEU A 275 3.98 22.88 10.43
N LEU A 276 4.51 23.25 11.61
CA LEU A 276 3.74 23.96 12.63
C LEU A 276 3.34 25.36 12.16
N VAL A 277 4.22 26.10 11.49
CA VAL A 277 3.87 27.38 10.85
C VAL A 277 2.71 27.19 9.86
N THR A 278 2.77 26.15 9.03
CA THR A 278 1.72 25.86 8.06
C THR A 278 0.39 25.50 8.74
N VAL A 279 0.42 24.68 9.80
CA VAL A 279 -0.78 24.32 10.58
C VAL A 279 -1.45 25.57 11.15
N LEU A 280 -0.67 26.44 11.80
CA LEU A 280 -1.19 27.66 12.43
C LEU A 280 -1.77 28.60 11.37
N LEU A 281 -1.05 28.88 10.27
CA LEU A 281 -1.56 29.76 9.22
C LEU A 281 -2.80 29.18 8.51
N GLN A 282 -2.82 27.88 8.22
CA GLN A 282 -3.95 27.24 7.56
C GLN A 282 -5.21 27.24 8.45
N SER A 283 -5.04 27.07 9.77
CA SER A 283 -6.17 27.14 10.72
C SER A 283 -6.92 28.48 10.68
N GLN A 284 -6.24 29.56 10.28
CA GLN A 284 -6.78 30.92 10.26
C GLN A 284 -7.34 31.33 8.89
N LYS A 285 -7.18 30.52 7.83
CA LYS A 285 -7.58 30.93 6.47
C LYS A 285 -9.09 31.14 6.27
N SER A 286 -9.92 30.42 7.02
CA SER A 286 -11.38 30.55 6.90
C SER A 286 -11.96 31.68 7.77
N ALA A 287 -11.18 32.20 8.72
CA ALA A 287 -11.63 33.22 9.65
C ALA A 287 -11.34 34.64 9.13
N LYS A 288 -12.26 35.57 9.34
CA LYS A 288 -12.06 37.02 9.08
C LYS A 288 -11.25 37.69 10.20
N GLY A 289 -10.27 36.98 10.76
CA GLY A 289 -9.50 37.38 11.93
C GLY A 289 -8.83 36.19 12.62
N ASN A 290 -8.28 36.46 13.81
CA ASN A 290 -7.62 35.47 14.64
C ASN A 290 -8.67 34.63 15.40
N ASP A 291 -8.92 33.41 14.93
CA ASP A 291 -9.80 32.41 15.55
C ASP A 291 -9.03 31.56 16.55
N GLU A 292 -9.24 31.86 17.83
CA GLU A 292 -8.62 31.17 18.97
C GLU A 292 -9.10 29.72 19.09
N GLN A 293 -10.39 29.47 18.81
CA GLN A 293 -11.01 28.15 18.95
C GLN A 293 -10.45 27.18 17.91
N ALA A 294 -10.16 27.65 16.70
CA ALA A 294 -9.50 26.84 15.68
C ALA A 294 -8.14 26.31 16.17
N VAL A 295 -7.32 27.17 16.80
CA VAL A 295 -6.00 26.77 17.36
C VAL A 295 -6.18 25.81 18.52
N ILE A 296 -7.07 26.11 19.46
CA ILE A 296 -7.33 25.26 20.64
C ILE A 296 -7.82 23.88 20.20
N SER A 297 -8.72 23.80 19.20
CA SER A 297 -9.26 22.53 18.71
C SER A 297 -8.16 21.60 18.15
N LEU A 298 -7.16 22.14 17.45
CA LEU A 298 -6.04 21.37 16.93
C LEU A 298 -5.13 20.86 18.05
N ILE A 299 -4.87 21.71 19.04
CA ILE A 299 -4.00 21.43 20.19
C ILE A 299 -4.65 20.44 21.18
N SER A 300 -5.96 20.54 21.39
CA SER A 300 -6.72 19.67 22.31
C SER A 300 -6.60 18.17 22.00
N LYS A 301 -6.28 17.83 20.75
CA LYS A 301 -6.08 16.44 20.28
C LYS A 301 -4.83 15.78 20.85
N VAL A 302 -3.92 16.55 21.46
CA VAL A 302 -2.66 16.07 22.04
C VAL A 302 -2.80 15.76 23.54
N LYS A 303 -3.97 16.02 24.14
CA LYS A 303 -4.23 15.87 25.58
C LYS A 303 -3.77 14.52 26.16
N ASP A 304 -3.91 13.42 25.41
CA ASP A 304 -3.60 12.07 25.90
C ASP A 304 -2.11 11.70 25.71
N THR A 305 -1.23 12.64 25.36
CA THR A 305 0.21 12.41 25.12
C THR A 305 1.08 13.44 25.84
N PRO A 306 1.33 13.27 27.16
CA PRO A 306 2.02 14.27 27.98
C PRO A 306 3.43 14.64 27.50
N SER A 307 4.20 13.67 27.00
CA SER A 307 5.56 13.91 26.46
C SER A 307 5.54 14.88 25.28
N LEU A 308 4.53 14.77 24.42
CA LEU A 308 4.35 15.64 23.26
C LEU A 308 3.86 17.04 23.68
N ILE A 309 3.06 17.16 24.75
CA ILE A 309 2.63 18.48 25.29
C ILE A 309 3.86 19.32 25.67
N THR A 310 4.75 18.76 26.50
CA THR A 310 5.96 19.45 26.96
C THR A 310 6.89 19.78 25.78
N GLY A 311 7.06 18.85 24.85
CA GLY A 311 7.86 19.07 23.64
C GLY A 311 7.31 20.20 22.76
N LEU A 312 5.99 20.24 22.54
CA LEU A 312 5.34 21.28 21.75
C LEU A 312 5.42 22.65 22.45
N GLN A 313 5.26 22.72 23.77
CA GLN A 313 5.42 23.96 24.52
C GLN A 313 6.82 24.57 24.34
N TYR A 314 7.85 23.72 24.45
CA TYR A 314 9.24 24.12 24.22
C TYR A 314 9.44 24.60 22.78
N PHE A 315 9.02 23.80 21.80
CA PHE A 315 9.27 24.06 20.39
C PHE A 315 8.52 25.31 19.88
N LEU A 316 7.26 25.50 20.29
CA LEU A 316 6.47 26.69 19.97
C LEU A 316 7.10 27.97 20.55
N ARG A 317 7.66 27.89 21.77
CA ARG A 317 8.30 29.05 22.42
C ARG A 317 9.66 29.39 21.83
N LYS A 318 10.51 28.38 21.59
CA LYS A 318 11.93 28.57 21.27
C LYS A 318 12.20 28.61 19.76
N VAL A 319 11.41 27.90 18.97
CA VAL A 319 11.61 27.77 17.52
C VAL A 319 10.52 28.55 16.78
N VAL A 320 9.27 28.10 16.82
CA VAL A 320 8.19 28.64 15.97
C VAL A 320 7.86 30.11 16.31
N GLY A 321 7.78 30.49 17.59
CA GLY A 321 7.51 31.87 18.00
C GLY A 321 8.62 32.87 17.62
N LYS A 322 9.81 32.37 17.27
CA LYS A 322 10.96 33.17 16.83
C LYS A 322 11.27 33.01 15.34
N THR A 323 10.44 32.26 14.61
CA THR A 323 10.72 31.95 13.21
C THR A 323 10.60 33.19 12.32
N ASP A 324 11.50 33.28 11.34
CA ASP A 324 11.41 34.23 10.24
C ASP A 324 10.81 33.62 8.98
N ILE A 325 10.49 32.32 9.01
CA ILE A 325 10.03 31.54 7.86
C ILE A 325 8.55 31.80 7.53
N ALA A 326 7.80 32.40 8.47
CA ALA A 326 6.39 32.72 8.32
C ALA A 326 6.15 33.94 7.39
N GLY A 327 6.50 33.81 6.11
CA GLY A 327 6.14 34.75 5.04
C GLY A 327 6.21 36.24 5.40
N GLY A 328 5.12 36.98 5.12
CA GLY A 328 5.02 38.43 5.32
C GLY A 328 4.86 38.85 6.79
N LYS A 329 4.99 40.16 7.08
CA LYS A 329 4.88 40.72 8.45
C LYS A 329 3.59 40.32 9.17
N GLU A 330 2.45 40.33 8.47
CA GLU A 330 1.16 39.93 9.02
C GLU A 330 1.14 38.46 9.43
N GLN A 331 1.62 37.57 8.56
CA GLN A 331 1.69 36.14 8.83
C GLN A 331 2.62 35.84 10.03
N LYS A 332 3.73 36.57 10.16
CA LYS A 332 4.60 36.47 11.36
C LYS A 332 3.86 36.86 12.64
N LEU A 333 3.05 37.92 12.60
CA LEU A 333 2.25 38.35 13.76
C LEU A 333 1.19 37.30 14.11
N THR A 334 0.49 36.76 13.11
CA THR A 334 -0.50 35.69 13.30
C THR A 334 0.15 34.45 13.91
N VAL A 335 1.32 34.03 13.42
CA VAL A 335 2.04 32.87 13.98
C VAL A 335 2.47 33.13 15.42
N LYS A 336 3.01 34.32 15.74
CA LYS A 336 3.40 34.67 17.12
C LYS A 336 2.21 34.67 18.07
N TRP A 337 1.08 35.24 17.64
CA TRP A 337 -0.17 35.22 18.40
C TRP A 337 -0.67 33.79 18.60
N ALA A 338 -0.75 32.98 17.53
CA ALA A 338 -1.23 31.62 17.60
C ALA A 338 -0.33 30.71 18.45
N CYS A 339 1.00 30.94 18.44
CA CYS A 339 1.94 30.28 19.35
C CYS A 339 1.66 30.61 20.82
N LYS A 340 1.25 31.85 21.14
CA LYS A 340 0.88 32.25 22.51
C LYS A 340 -0.38 31.49 22.96
N VAL A 341 -1.43 31.51 22.13
CA VAL A 341 -2.69 30.79 22.39
C VAL A 341 -2.44 29.28 22.54
N ALA A 342 -1.70 28.67 21.61
CA ALA A 342 -1.38 27.25 21.66
C ALA A 342 -0.59 26.88 22.92
N ARG A 343 0.34 27.73 23.36
CA ARG A 343 1.06 27.52 24.62
C ARG A 343 0.15 27.58 25.83
N GLU A 344 -0.72 28.59 25.93
CA GLU A 344 -1.67 28.73 27.04
C GLU A 344 -2.61 27.51 27.11
N ALA A 345 -3.10 27.04 25.95
CA ALA A 345 -3.89 25.82 25.87
C ALA A 345 -3.11 24.56 26.30
N LEU A 346 -1.84 24.43 25.89
CA LEU A 346 -0.98 23.31 26.31
C LEU A 346 -0.67 23.38 27.82
N GLU A 347 -0.43 24.57 28.37
CA GLU A 347 -0.17 24.80 29.80
C GLU A 347 -1.40 24.42 30.65
N ALA A 348 -2.60 24.80 30.21
CA ALA A 348 -3.85 24.40 30.85
C ALA A 348 -4.05 22.87 30.85
N MET A 349 -3.75 22.19 29.73
CA MET A 349 -3.84 20.73 29.66
C MET A 349 -2.83 20.02 30.56
N ALA A 350 -1.57 20.50 30.58
CA ALA A 350 -0.55 19.94 31.46
C ALA A 350 -0.93 20.06 32.95
N ALA A 351 -1.55 21.18 33.36
CA ALA A 351 -2.01 21.39 34.72
C ALA A 351 -3.18 20.46 35.11
N MET A 352 -4.06 20.11 34.17
CA MET A 352 -5.18 19.18 34.43
C MET A 352 -4.73 17.74 34.67
N ASP A 353 -3.63 17.30 34.05
CA ASP A 353 -3.09 15.96 34.26
C ASP A 353 -2.33 15.84 35.58
N THR A 354 -1.72 16.93 36.09
CA THR A 354 -1.07 16.93 37.40
C THR A 354 -2.03 16.81 38.59
N VAL A 355 -3.32 17.08 38.40
CA VAL A 355 -4.36 17.02 39.46
C VAL A 355 -4.97 15.62 39.59
N LYS A 356 -4.66 14.68 38.70
CA LYS A 356 -5.22 13.32 38.68
C LYS A 356 -4.43 12.28 39.50
N PHE A 357 -3.48 12.70 40.34
CA PHE A 357 -2.69 11.81 41.19
C PHE A 357 -3.04 12.00 42.67
#